data_AF-A0A4Q9L0U0-F1
#
_entry.id   AF-A0A4Q9L0U0-F1
#
_cell.length_a   1.000
_cell.length_b   1.000
_cell.length_c   1.000
_cell.angle_alpha   90.00
_cell.angle_beta   90.00
_cell.angle_gamma   90.00
#
_symmetry.space_group_name_H-M   'P 1'
#
loop_
_entity.id
_entity.type
_entity.pdbx_description
1 polymer ?
#
loop_
_entity_poly.entity_id
_entity_poly.type
_entity_poly.pdbx_seq_one_letter_code
_entity_poly.pdbx_strand_id
1 'polypeptide(L)'
;MNLTRQEKLEFLHKLKSQPIDLTMIEYYLSHLQFQKSVLSTILPLLYDLDSQISALYCLLPKEQWKTIQNVYSTPLDDHNTPSTALLKQTSEKIRLFISSYFTLTRHIPHLDPIIILRTLDKSIHIQKTRNIQFILFTLCHTHPQKVLAYFIHKIKENYSLHTYIPYFCSLLVRYNFTPEISHKCINFLIFFTKNKMYNKGYNKGYNYEESNKNYDKGYNNQTDNNLKEDLPNTNNNNNNNNNTINTPNTNPNYILLTQFLLYICCFKKEYFTPSLHIITHIFKYKLYTFMNKNIIKMFCKIYNYKTDITYTTAENETLWFPFDPPIIDEIINMHVENYIVFNKKNI
;
A
#
# COMPACT_ATOMS: atom_id res chain seq x y z
N MET A 1 13.06 5.72 -29.82
CA MET A 1 12.91 6.55 -31.03
C MET A 1 12.99 8.01 -30.64
N ASN A 2 13.81 8.82 -31.30
CA ASN A 2 13.85 10.27 -31.05
C ASN A 2 12.80 10.96 -31.91
N LEU A 3 11.67 11.31 -31.29
CA LEU A 3 10.62 12.11 -31.94
C LEU A 3 11.12 13.52 -32.28
N THR A 4 10.70 14.03 -33.42
CA THR A 4 10.82 15.45 -33.80
C THR A 4 10.02 16.35 -32.84
N ARG A 5 10.28 17.67 -32.85
CA ARG A 5 9.56 18.62 -31.99
C ARG A 5 8.05 18.60 -32.23
N GLN A 6 7.62 18.48 -33.49
CA GLN A 6 6.21 18.44 -33.85
C GLN A 6 5.54 17.15 -33.34
N GLU A 7 6.15 15.99 -33.59
CA GLU A 7 5.62 14.70 -33.10
C GLU A 7 5.53 14.65 -31.57
N LYS A 8 6.48 15.28 -30.85
CA LYS A 8 6.42 15.43 -29.39
C LYS A 8 5.19 16.23 -28.94
N LEU A 9 4.87 17.33 -29.63
CA LEU A 9 3.71 18.16 -29.30
C LEU A 9 2.41 17.43 -29.62
N GLU A 10 2.32 16.77 -30.77
CA GLU A 10 1.17 15.96 -31.17
C GLU A 10 0.92 14.80 -30.21
N PHE A 11 1.97 14.10 -29.78
CA PHE A 11 1.89 13.04 -28.77
C PHE A 11 1.35 13.57 -27.43
N LEU A 12 1.88 14.69 -26.95
CA LEU A 12 1.41 15.29 -25.69
C LEU A 12 -0.02 15.82 -25.79
N HIS A 13 -0.43 16.35 -26.95
CA HIS A 13 -1.80 16.75 -27.20
C HIS A 13 -2.74 15.54 -27.18
N LYS A 14 -2.36 14.43 -27.84
CA LYS A 14 -3.09 13.16 -27.80
C LYS A 14 -3.30 12.69 -26.37
N LEU A 15 -2.27 12.72 -25.52
CA LEU A 15 -2.38 12.30 -24.12
C LEU A 15 -3.32 13.16 -23.25
N LYS A 16 -3.53 14.43 -23.61
CA LYS A 16 -4.31 15.39 -22.81
C LYS A 16 -5.75 15.56 -23.29
N SER A 17 -5.97 15.47 -24.59
CA SER A 17 -7.19 15.99 -25.22
C SER A 17 -7.98 14.93 -25.98
N GLN A 18 -7.44 13.72 -26.15
CA GLN A 18 -8.11 12.64 -26.86
C GLN A 18 -8.40 11.46 -25.92
N PRO A 19 -9.47 10.69 -26.17
CA PRO A 19 -9.69 9.41 -25.50
C PRO A 19 -8.49 8.47 -25.71
N ILE A 20 -8.15 7.75 -24.65
CA ILE A 20 -6.95 6.92 -24.62
C ILE A 20 -7.37 5.47 -24.77
N ASP A 21 -6.77 4.81 -25.76
CA ASP A 21 -7.01 3.41 -26.05
C ASP A 21 -5.96 2.55 -25.35
N LEU A 22 -6.35 1.85 -24.29
CA LEU A 22 -5.45 0.99 -23.53
C LEU A 22 -4.88 -0.19 -24.34
N THR A 23 -5.46 -0.54 -25.49
CA THR A 23 -4.87 -1.53 -26.39
C THR A 23 -3.55 -1.04 -27.01
N MET A 24 -3.34 0.28 -27.08
CA MET A 24 -2.14 0.94 -27.58
C MET A 24 -1.11 1.25 -26.47
N ILE A 25 -1.23 0.62 -25.30
CA ILE A 25 -0.36 0.88 -24.15
C ILE A 25 1.14 0.74 -24.43
N GLU A 26 1.54 -0.26 -25.23
CA GLU A 26 2.94 -0.46 -25.64
C GLU A 26 3.47 0.77 -26.39
N TYR A 27 2.67 1.34 -27.29
CA TYR A 27 3.01 2.58 -28.00
C TYR A 27 3.15 3.77 -27.05
N TYR A 28 2.28 3.91 -26.05
CA TYR A 28 2.43 5.01 -25.10
C TYR A 28 3.67 4.85 -24.21
N LEU A 29 3.95 3.62 -23.75
CA LEU A 29 5.10 3.32 -22.90
C LEU A 29 6.43 3.30 -23.65
N SER A 30 6.45 3.16 -24.98
CA SER A 30 7.67 3.33 -25.77
C SER A 30 8.22 4.77 -25.76
N HIS A 31 7.46 5.73 -25.23
CA HIS A 31 7.79 7.16 -25.15
C HIS A 31 8.17 7.58 -23.71
N LEU A 32 9.10 6.85 -23.09
CA LEU A 32 9.50 7.02 -21.68
C LEU A 32 10.01 8.42 -21.34
N GLN A 33 10.50 9.22 -22.30
CA GLN A 33 10.84 10.62 -22.09
C GLN A 33 9.64 11.46 -21.59
N PHE A 34 8.41 10.99 -21.80
CA PHE A 34 7.17 11.58 -21.32
C PHE A 34 6.51 10.78 -20.20
N GLN A 35 7.27 9.95 -19.48
CA GLN A 35 6.76 9.05 -18.44
C GLN A 35 5.73 9.68 -17.49
N LYS A 36 5.94 10.93 -17.04
CA LYS A 36 4.99 11.62 -16.17
C LYS A 36 3.61 11.77 -16.82
N SER A 37 3.58 12.27 -18.05
CA SER A 37 2.34 12.46 -18.81
C SER A 37 1.69 11.11 -19.12
N VAL A 38 2.48 10.16 -19.63
CA VAL A 38 2.03 8.82 -20.00
C VAL A 38 1.41 8.10 -18.80
N LEU A 39 2.12 8.02 -17.68
CA LEU A 39 1.62 7.35 -16.46
C LEU A 39 0.42 8.07 -15.87
N SER A 40 0.40 9.41 -15.86
CA SER A 40 -0.75 10.18 -15.36
C SER A 40 -2.03 9.98 -16.16
N THR A 41 -1.91 9.48 -17.39
CA THR A 41 -3.01 9.18 -18.27
C THR A 41 -3.43 7.71 -18.17
N ILE A 42 -2.47 6.78 -18.17
CA ILE A 42 -2.73 5.33 -18.21
C ILE A 42 -3.15 4.78 -16.85
N LEU A 43 -2.46 5.15 -15.76
CA LEU A 43 -2.73 4.58 -14.44
C LEU A 43 -4.17 4.82 -13.97
N PRO A 44 -4.77 6.03 -14.11
CA PRO A 44 -6.16 6.23 -13.75
C PRO A 44 -7.14 5.32 -14.50
N LEU A 45 -6.89 5.05 -15.79
CA LEU A 45 -7.73 4.15 -16.59
C LEU A 45 -7.61 2.70 -16.11
N LEU A 46 -6.40 2.25 -15.76
CA LEU A 46 -6.19 0.94 -15.15
C LEU A 46 -6.85 0.82 -13.77
N TYR A 47 -6.78 1.87 -12.95
CA TYR A 47 -7.47 1.91 -11.67
C TYR A 47 -8.98 1.82 -11.83
N ASP A 48 -9.56 2.57 -12.76
CA ASP A 48 -10.99 2.53 -13.02
C ASP A 48 -11.42 1.15 -13.52
N LEU A 49 -10.65 0.55 -14.43
CA LEU A 49 -10.90 -0.80 -14.93
C LEU A 49 -10.82 -1.84 -13.81
N ASP A 50 -9.82 -1.77 -12.92
CA ASP A 50 -9.72 -2.66 -11.77
C ASP A 50 -10.83 -2.44 -10.74
N SER A 51 -11.26 -1.20 -10.53
CA SER A 51 -12.39 -0.89 -9.65
C SER A 51 -13.68 -1.53 -10.16
N GLN A 52 -13.93 -1.44 -11.47
CA GLN A 52 -15.07 -2.12 -12.10
C GLN A 52 -14.98 -3.64 -11.96
N ILE A 53 -13.80 -4.23 -12.18
CA ILE A 53 -13.56 -5.68 -12.00
C ILE A 53 -13.79 -6.09 -10.54
N SER A 54 -13.25 -5.31 -9.60
CA SER A 54 -13.36 -5.53 -8.16
C SER A 54 -14.80 -5.45 -7.68
N ALA A 55 -15.60 -4.51 -8.22
CA ALA A 55 -17.02 -4.39 -7.93
C ALA A 55 -17.80 -5.60 -8.47
N LEU A 56 -17.54 -6.00 -9.71
CA LEU A 56 -18.19 -7.17 -10.32
C LEU A 56 -17.88 -8.46 -9.56
N TYR A 57 -16.64 -8.68 -9.13
CA TYR A 57 -16.30 -9.82 -8.30
C TYR A 57 -17.09 -9.90 -6.99
N CYS A 58 -17.39 -8.74 -6.39
CA CYS A 58 -18.20 -8.70 -5.17
C CYS A 58 -19.68 -9.02 -5.42
N LEU A 59 -20.19 -8.75 -6.63
CA LEU A 59 -21.59 -8.91 -6.99
C LEU A 59 -21.91 -10.28 -7.58
N LEU A 60 -20.97 -10.89 -8.30
CA LEU A 60 -21.20 -12.14 -9.03
C LEU A 60 -21.07 -13.37 -8.11
N PRO A 61 -21.93 -14.40 -8.28
CA PRO A 61 -21.74 -15.69 -7.65
C PRO A 61 -20.41 -16.34 -8.03
N LYS A 62 -19.87 -17.19 -7.14
CA LYS A 62 -18.56 -17.84 -7.33
C LYS A 62 -18.50 -18.69 -8.59
N GLU A 63 -19.60 -19.33 -8.96
CA GLU A 63 -19.73 -20.19 -10.14
C GLU A 63 -19.62 -19.37 -11.44
N GLN A 64 -20.24 -18.18 -11.44
CA GLN A 64 -20.14 -17.25 -12.58
C GLN A 64 -18.73 -16.67 -12.68
N TRP A 65 -18.10 -16.34 -11.55
CA TRP A 65 -16.70 -15.91 -11.55
C TRP A 65 -15.78 -16.98 -12.12
N LYS A 66 -15.90 -18.24 -11.69
CA LYS A 66 -15.11 -19.35 -12.26
C LYS A 66 -15.29 -19.49 -13.77
N THR A 67 -16.50 -19.25 -14.28
CA THR A 67 -16.76 -19.25 -15.72
C THR A 67 -15.99 -18.14 -16.42
N ILE A 68 -16.02 -16.91 -15.87
CA ILE A 68 -15.22 -15.78 -16.38
C ILE A 68 -13.73 -16.13 -16.38
N GLN A 69 -13.22 -16.73 -15.30
CA GLN A 69 -11.82 -17.17 -15.19
C GLN A 69 -11.41 -18.11 -16.31
N ASN A 70 -12.18 -19.18 -16.52
CA ASN A 70 -11.90 -20.15 -17.59
C ASN A 70 -11.89 -19.48 -18.97
N VAL A 71 -12.79 -18.51 -19.19
CA VAL A 71 -12.94 -17.84 -20.49
C VAL A 71 -11.79 -16.88 -20.74
N TYR A 72 -11.46 -15.97 -19.82
CA TYR A 72 -10.39 -15.01 -20.10
C TYR A 72 -9.01 -15.66 -20.18
N SER A 73 -8.80 -16.81 -19.52
CA SER A 73 -7.54 -17.57 -19.57
C SER A 73 -7.39 -18.45 -20.82
N THR A 74 -8.44 -18.62 -21.64
CA THR A 74 -8.39 -19.35 -22.93
C THR A 74 -8.59 -18.41 -24.13
N PRO A 75 -8.01 -18.66 -25.31
CA PRO A 75 -8.38 -17.94 -26.53
C PRO A 75 -9.88 -18.11 -26.81
N LEU A 76 -10.55 -17.08 -27.34
CA LEU A 76 -11.97 -17.15 -27.68
C LEU A 76 -12.17 -18.09 -28.88
N ASP A 77 -12.36 -19.38 -28.64
CA ASP A 77 -13.04 -20.25 -29.58
C ASP A 77 -14.56 -20.05 -29.41
N ASP A 78 -15.32 -20.06 -30.51
CA ASP A 78 -16.77 -19.81 -30.53
C ASP A 78 -17.56 -20.71 -29.56
N HIS A 79 -17.00 -21.89 -29.21
CA HIS A 79 -17.60 -22.86 -28.29
C HIS A 79 -17.42 -22.53 -26.79
N ASN A 80 -16.56 -21.58 -26.43
CA ASN A 80 -16.30 -21.15 -25.05
C ASN A 80 -16.82 -19.73 -24.75
N THR A 81 -17.70 -19.19 -25.61
CA THR A 81 -18.29 -17.87 -25.36
C THR A 81 -19.24 -17.91 -24.16
N PRO A 82 -19.10 -16.97 -23.20
CA PRO A 82 -20.01 -16.92 -22.05
C PRO A 82 -21.46 -16.76 -22.51
N SER A 83 -22.37 -17.49 -21.87
CA SER A 83 -23.80 -17.54 -22.22
C SER A 83 -24.54 -16.20 -22.05
N THR A 84 -23.93 -15.17 -21.45
CA THR A 84 -24.55 -13.86 -21.25
C THR A 84 -23.62 -12.71 -21.65
N ALA A 85 -24.23 -11.61 -22.12
CA ALA A 85 -23.51 -10.39 -22.50
C ALA A 85 -22.65 -9.80 -21.36
N LEU A 86 -23.13 -9.89 -20.12
CA LEU A 86 -22.41 -9.42 -18.94
C LEU A 86 -21.10 -10.19 -18.73
N LEU A 87 -21.13 -11.51 -18.84
CA LEU A 87 -19.94 -12.36 -18.66
C LEU A 87 -18.92 -12.11 -19.78
N LYS A 88 -19.39 -11.93 -21.03
CA LYS A 88 -18.54 -11.57 -22.17
C LYS A 88 -17.84 -10.22 -21.95
N GLN A 89 -18.61 -9.19 -21.63
CA GLN A 89 -18.07 -7.84 -21.36
C GLN A 89 -17.08 -7.84 -20.19
N THR A 90 -17.38 -8.58 -19.12
CA THR A 90 -16.49 -8.69 -17.95
C THR A 90 -15.18 -9.38 -18.33
N SER A 91 -15.26 -10.46 -19.10
CA SER A 91 -14.07 -11.18 -19.58
C SER A 91 -13.18 -10.30 -20.47
N GLU A 92 -13.78 -9.52 -21.38
CA GLU A 92 -13.05 -8.56 -22.23
C GLU A 92 -12.34 -7.47 -21.40
N LYS A 93 -13.03 -6.92 -20.38
CA LYS A 93 -12.43 -5.97 -19.44
C LYS A 93 -11.23 -6.56 -18.70
N ILE A 94 -11.35 -7.80 -18.21
CA ILE A 94 -10.25 -8.49 -17.52
C ILE A 94 -9.08 -8.75 -18.47
N ARG A 95 -9.33 -9.19 -19.70
CA ARG A 95 -8.26 -9.36 -20.72
C ARG A 95 -7.54 -8.05 -21.01
N LEU A 96 -8.29 -6.96 -21.21
CA LEU A 96 -7.70 -5.64 -21.43
C LEU A 96 -6.85 -5.23 -20.22
N PHE A 97 -7.39 -5.37 -19.00
CA PHE A 97 -6.67 -5.07 -17.77
C PHE A 97 -5.37 -5.87 -17.66
N ILE A 98 -5.42 -7.20 -17.85
CA ILE A 98 -4.27 -8.10 -17.81
C ILE A 98 -3.24 -7.63 -18.85
N SER A 99 -3.63 -7.53 -20.13
CA SER A 99 -2.70 -7.16 -21.19
C SER A 99 -1.99 -5.82 -20.93
N SER A 100 -2.74 -4.83 -20.46
CA SER A 100 -2.19 -3.51 -20.12
C SER A 100 -1.36 -3.53 -18.84
N TYR A 101 -1.78 -4.24 -17.80
CA TYR A 101 -1.04 -4.40 -16.55
C TYR A 101 0.32 -5.08 -16.77
N PHE A 102 0.34 -6.20 -17.50
CA PHE A 102 1.57 -6.92 -17.82
C PHE A 102 2.49 -6.11 -18.74
N THR A 103 1.93 -5.30 -19.64
CA THR A 103 2.74 -4.38 -20.44
C THR A 103 3.36 -3.29 -19.59
N LEU A 104 2.59 -2.62 -18.73
CA LEU A 104 3.13 -1.61 -17.82
C LEU A 104 4.23 -2.17 -16.90
N THR A 105 4.02 -3.36 -16.33
CA THR A 105 4.98 -3.98 -15.40
C THR A 105 6.30 -4.34 -16.06
N ARG A 106 6.32 -4.75 -17.33
CA ARG A 106 7.54 -4.93 -18.12
C ARG A 106 8.36 -3.62 -18.26
N HIS A 107 7.70 -2.47 -18.28
CA HIS A 107 8.37 -1.17 -18.37
C HIS A 107 8.80 -0.57 -17.03
N ILE A 108 8.28 -1.05 -15.89
CA ILE A 108 8.58 -0.51 -14.54
C ILE A 108 10.09 -0.39 -14.26
N PRO A 109 10.96 -1.37 -14.59
CA PRO A 109 12.39 -1.24 -14.35
C PRO A 109 13.06 -0.04 -15.04
N HIS A 110 12.44 0.51 -16.08
CA HIS A 110 12.94 1.63 -16.87
C HIS A 110 12.28 2.97 -16.54
N LEU A 111 11.33 2.98 -15.61
CA LEU A 111 10.58 4.15 -15.18
C LEU A 111 11.14 4.71 -13.88
N ASP A 112 10.98 6.01 -13.64
CA ASP A 112 11.30 6.60 -12.35
C ASP A 112 10.29 6.12 -11.29
N PRO A 113 10.72 5.37 -10.25
CA PRO A 113 9.83 4.87 -9.22
C PRO A 113 9.08 5.98 -8.48
N ILE A 114 9.66 7.17 -8.32
CA ILE A 114 9.01 8.29 -7.65
C ILE A 114 7.85 8.83 -8.49
N ILE A 115 7.99 8.84 -9.82
CA ILE A 115 6.91 9.25 -10.72
C ILE A 115 5.76 8.24 -10.66
N ILE A 116 6.06 6.94 -10.65
CA ILE A 116 5.02 5.90 -10.48
C ILE A 116 4.32 6.07 -9.13
N LEU A 117 5.06 6.13 -8.02
CA LEU A 117 4.51 6.27 -6.67
C LEU A 117 3.60 7.50 -6.53
N ARG A 118 4.06 8.67 -7.00
CA ARG A 118 3.26 9.91 -7.01
C ARG A 118 2.02 9.83 -7.89
N THR A 119 2.02 8.98 -8.91
CA THR A 119 0.87 8.81 -9.79
C THR A 119 -0.13 7.84 -9.18
N LEU A 120 0.33 6.73 -8.59
CA LEU A 120 -0.51 5.82 -7.80
C LEU A 120 -1.17 6.55 -6.63
N ASP A 121 -0.44 7.43 -5.93
CA ASP A 121 -0.92 8.24 -4.80
C ASP A 121 -2.17 9.06 -5.14
N LYS A 122 -2.31 9.51 -6.39
CA LYS A 122 -3.51 10.26 -6.82
C LYS A 122 -4.75 9.38 -6.89
N SER A 123 -4.59 8.08 -7.15
CA SER A 123 -5.69 7.14 -7.38
C SER A 123 -5.96 6.23 -6.18
N ILE A 124 -4.96 6.02 -5.31
CA ILE A 124 -5.00 5.09 -4.16
C ILE A 124 -6.09 5.43 -3.14
N HIS A 125 -6.49 6.71 -3.05
CA HIS A 125 -7.50 7.21 -2.14
C HIS A 125 -8.94 7.07 -2.67
N ILE A 126 -9.11 6.82 -3.97
CA ILE A 126 -10.40 7.01 -4.64
C ILE A 126 -11.24 5.73 -4.58
N GLN A 127 -10.62 4.56 -4.78
CA GLN A 127 -11.35 3.30 -4.98
C GLN A 127 -10.63 2.12 -4.31
N LYS A 128 -11.42 1.21 -3.72
CA LYS A 128 -10.92 -0.08 -3.20
C LYS A 128 -10.74 -1.06 -4.35
N THR A 129 -9.53 -1.13 -4.83
CA THR A 129 -9.09 -2.06 -5.86
C THR A 129 -8.56 -3.37 -5.27
N ARG A 130 -8.40 -4.40 -6.10
CA ARG A 130 -7.90 -5.71 -5.67
C ARG A 130 -6.75 -6.24 -6.52
N ASN A 131 -6.42 -5.62 -7.64
CA ASN A 131 -5.38 -6.12 -8.54
C ASN A 131 -4.26 -5.10 -8.80
N ILE A 132 -4.60 -3.85 -9.14
CA ILE A 132 -3.66 -2.81 -9.62
C ILE A 132 -2.57 -2.46 -8.61
N GLN A 133 -2.87 -2.55 -7.32
CA GLN A 133 -1.94 -2.23 -6.26
C GLN A 133 -0.70 -3.15 -6.26
N PHE A 134 -0.77 -4.33 -6.87
CA PHE A 134 0.38 -5.21 -7.06
C PHE A 134 1.45 -4.64 -8.00
N ILE A 135 1.21 -3.51 -8.69
CA ILE A 135 2.30 -2.70 -9.27
C ILE A 135 3.37 -2.38 -8.23
N LEU A 136 2.98 -2.18 -6.96
CA LEU A 136 3.92 -1.96 -5.86
C LEU A 136 4.81 -3.17 -5.59
N PHE A 137 4.35 -4.40 -5.86
CA PHE A 137 5.19 -5.61 -5.76
C PHE A 137 6.28 -5.58 -6.83
N THR A 138 5.92 -5.24 -8.07
CA THR A 138 6.89 -5.08 -9.16
C THR A 138 7.91 -3.98 -8.83
N LEU A 139 7.46 -2.85 -8.28
CA LEU A 139 8.36 -1.78 -7.82
C LEU A 139 9.23 -2.18 -6.64
N CYS A 140 8.74 -3.01 -5.71
CA CYS A 140 9.54 -3.51 -4.60
C CYS A 140 10.63 -4.47 -5.04
N HIS A 141 10.42 -5.18 -6.15
CA HIS A 141 11.43 -6.05 -6.72
C HIS A 141 12.64 -5.25 -7.24
N THR A 142 12.41 -4.11 -7.89
CA THR A 142 13.50 -3.29 -8.47
C THR A 142 14.01 -2.20 -7.52
N HIS A 143 13.14 -1.62 -6.69
CA HIS A 143 13.40 -0.41 -5.89
C HIS A 143 12.79 -0.46 -4.48
N PRO A 144 13.07 -1.50 -3.67
CA PRO A 144 12.41 -1.71 -2.37
C PRO A 144 12.60 -0.53 -1.41
N GLN A 145 13.81 0.01 -1.33
CA GLN A 145 14.13 1.12 -0.42
C GLN A 145 13.36 2.40 -0.77
N LYS A 146 13.19 2.72 -2.06
CA LYS A 146 12.47 3.93 -2.50
C LYS A 146 10.98 3.82 -2.19
N VAL A 147 10.38 2.65 -2.41
CA VAL A 147 8.96 2.39 -2.08
C VAL A 147 8.73 2.52 -0.57
N LEU A 148 9.56 1.86 0.25
CA LEU A 148 9.41 1.89 1.70
C LEU A 148 9.69 3.28 2.28
N ALA A 149 10.71 3.98 1.80
CA ALA A 149 11.01 5.36 2.21
C ALA A 149 9.85 6.31 1.88
N TYR A 150 9.21 6.13 0.72
CA TYR A 150 8.03 6.92 0.33
C TYR A 150 6.87 6.73 1.32
N PHE A 151 6.51 5.48 1.64
CA PHE A 151 5.46 5.21 2.63
C PHE A 151 5.82 5.72 4.03
N ILE A 152 7.07 5.53 4.48
CA ILE A 152 7.54 6.05 5.77
C ILE A 152 7.42 7.57 5.82
N HIS A 153 7.80 8.27 4.76
CA HIS A 153 7.66 9.72 4.67
C HIS A 153 6.20 10.14 4.78
N LYS A 154 5.29 9.51 4.02
CA LYS A 154 3.84 9.76 4.10
C LYS A 154 3.24 9.48 5.48
N ILE A 155 3.69 8.42 6.16
CA ILE A 155 3.26 8.11 7.52
C ILE A 155 3.76 9.16 8.53
N LYS A 156 4.99 9.65 8.37
CA LYS A 156 5.55 10.70 9.23
C LYS A 156 4.83 12.05 9.07
N GLU A 157 4.37 12.38 7.87
CA GLU A 157 3.54 13.57 7.61
C GLU A 157 2.20 13.52 8.38
N ASN A 158 1.82 12.35 8.92
CA ASN A 158 0.62 12.14 9.75
C ASN A 158 -0.70 12.47 9.03
N TYR A 159 -0.65 12.71 7.71
CA TYR A 159 -1.79 12.93 6.85
C TYR A 159 -2.25 11.61 6.22
N SER A 160 -3.57 11.38 6.16
CA SER A 160 -4.16 10.19 5.54
C SER A 160 -3.58 8.84 6.01
N LEU A 161 -3.28 8.71 7.31
CA LEU A 161 -2.78 7.45 7.89
C LEU A 161 -3.70 6.25 7.61
N HIS A 162 -5.01 6.48 7.54
CA HIS A 162 -6.00 5.47 7.17
C HIS A 162 -5.78 4.87 5.77
N THR A 163 -5.07 5.56 4.89
CA THR A 163 -4.66 5.03 3.57
C THR A 163 -3.29 4.38 3.63
N TYR A 164 -2.28 5.09 4.15
CA TYR A 164 -0.89 4.62 4.03
C TYR A 164 -0.52 3.49 4.99
N ILE A 165 -1.10 3.43 6.19
CA ILE A 165 -0.82 2.35 7.14
C ILE A 165 -1.26 0.98 6.62
N PRO A 166 -2.49 0.81 6.08
CA PRO A 166 -2.88 -0.45 5.46
C PRO A 166 -1.95 -0.92 4.36
N TYR A 167 -1.57 -0.01 3.45
CA TYR A 167 -0.64 -0.32 2.37
C TYR A 167 0.73 -0.72 2.88
N PHE A 168 1.34 0.13 3.71
CA PHE A 168 2.68 -0.11 4.24
C PHE A 168 2.75 -1.41 5.04
N CYS A 169 1.83 -1.62 5.98
CA CYS A 169 1.84 -2.79 6.84
C CYS A 169 1.49 -4.07 6.07
N SER A 170 0.53 -4.01 5.15
CA SER A 170 0.20 -5.17 4.31
C SER A 170 1.35 -5.52 3.37
N LEU A 171 2.06 -4.53 2.83
CA LEU A 171 3.24 -4.76 2.01
C LEU A 171 4.35 -5.45 2.81
N LEU A 172 4.64 -4.97 4.04
CA LEU A 172 5.66 -5.55 4.91
C LEU A 172 5.42 -7.02 5.29
N VAL A 173 4.17 -7.46 5.36
CA VAL A 173 3.85 -8.86 5.70
C VAL A 173 3.63 -9.75 4.49
N ARG A 174 3.20 -9.20 3.36
CA ARG A 174 2.86 -9.95 2.15
C ARG A 174 3.99 -10.00 1.14
N TYR A 175 4.89 -9.03 1.10
CA TYR A 175 6.07 -9.07 0.24
C TYR A 175 7.27 -9.64 1.00
N ASN A 176 8.00 -10.56 0.36
CA ASN A 176 9.17 -11.22 0.92
C ASN A 176 10.42 -10.31 0.89
N PHE A 177 10.40 -9.25 1.70
CA PHE A 177 11.58 -8.42 1.92
C PHE A 177 12.68 -9.20 2.65
N THR A 178 13.93 -8.79 2.44
CA THR A 178 15.04 -9.31 3.24
C THR A 178 14.79 -9.08 4.74
N PRO A 179 15.29 -9.96 5.62
CA PRO A 179 15.11 -9.82 7.07
C PRO A 179 15.56 -8.45 7.60
N GLU A 180 16.66 -7.91 7.06
CA GLU A 180 17.18 -6.60 7.45
C GLU A 180 16.20 -5.46 7.14
N ILE A 181 15.65 -5.41 5.92
CA ILE A 181 14.68 -4.39 5.52
C ILE A 181 13.40 -4.51 6.35
N SER A 182 12.90 -5.74 6.52
CA SER A 182 11.72 -6.02 7.35
C SER A 182 11.92 -5.51 8.77
N HIS A 183 13.07 -5.83 9.38
CA HIS A 183 13.40 -5.45 10.75
C HIS A 183 13.48 -3.93 10.94
N LYS A 184 14.16 -3.21 10.04
CA LYS A 184 14.22 -1.74 10.08
C LYS A 184 12.83 -1.10 10.00
N CYS A 185 11.99 -1.56 9.07
CA CYS A 185 10.67 -0.97 8.84
C CYS A 185 9.67 -1.28 9.96
N ILE A 186 9.67 -2.52 10.49
CA ILE A 186 8.77 -2.91 11.58
C ILE A 186 9.20 -2.24 12.89
N ASN A 187 10.49 -2.10 13.17
CA ASN A 187 10.96 -1.35 14.34
C ASN A 187 10.60 0.13 14.25
N PHE A 188 10.68 0.74 13.06
CA PHE A 188 10.15 2.08 12.85
C PHE A 188 8.67 2.17 13.22
N LEU A 189 7.85 1.21 12.77
CA LEU A 189 6.41 1.18 13.09
C LEU A 189 6.14 1.00 14.60
N ILE A 190 6.88 0.11 15.27
CA ILE A 190 6.79 -0.10 16.73
C ILE A 190 7.12 1.20 17.46
N PHE A 191 8.24 1.84 17.11
CA PHE A 191 8.66 3.11 17.72
C PHE A 191 7.63 4.23 17.48
N PHE A 192 7.16 4.37 16.24
CA PHE A 192 6.15 5.35 15.86
C PHE A 192 4.85 5.15 16.64
N THR A 193 4.38 3.90 16.75
CA THR A 193 3.17 3.53 17.51
C THR A 193 3.35 3.80 19.00
N LYS A 194 4.51 3.47 19.56
CA LYS A 194 4.84 3.74 20.97
C LYS A 194 4.81 5.24 21.26
N ASN A 195 5.37 6.09 20.42
CA ASN A 195 5.31 7.54 20.62
C ASN A 195 3.87 8.07 20.58
N LYS A 196 3.04 7.57 19.67
CA LYS A 196 1.61 7.91 19.62
C LYS A 196 0.82 7.44 20.85
N MET A 197 1.24 6.36 21.51
CA MET A 197 0.62 5.88 22.74
C MET A 197 0.71 6.90 23.87
N TYR A 198 1.89 7.50 24.07
CA TYR A 198 2.14 8.45 25.16
C TYR A 198 1.74 9.89 24.83
N ASN A 199 1.74 10.25 23.54
CA ASN A 199 1.39 11.59 23.08
C ASN A 199 -0.12 11.72 22.82
N LYS A 200 -0.92 11.89 23.88
CA LYS A 200 -2.38 12.10 23.80
C LYS A 200 -2.83 13.41 23.11
N GLY A 201 -1.92 14.21 22.54
CA GLY A 201 -2.24 15.59 22.12
C GLY A 201 -1.51 16.18 20.92
N TYR A 202 -0.81 15.41 20.07
CA TYR A 202 -0.17 15.98 18.88
C TYR A 202 -1.15 16.09 17.69
N ASN A 203 -2.11 17.02 17.82
CA ASN A 203 -2.79 17.71 16.72
C ASN A 203 -2.32 19.18 16.68
N LYS A 204 -1.03 19.44 16.87
CA LYS A 204 -0.42 20.69 16.42
C LYS A 204 0.38 20.36 15.17
N GLY A 205 -0.05 20.92 14.05
CA GLY A 205 0.70 20.89 12.81
C GLY A 205 2.13 21.33 13.09
N TYR A 206 3.09 20.51 12.69
CA TYR A 206 4.42 21.03 12.46
C TYR A 206 4.29 21.98 11.27
N ASN A 207 4.28 23.29 11.56
CA ASN A 207 4.59 24.28 10.55
C ASN A 207 6.03 24.02 10.12
N TYR A 208 6.20 23.25 9.05
CA TYR A 208 7.44 23.18 8.27
C TYR A 208 7.32 24.19 7.12
N GLU A 209 7.10 25.46 7.47
CA GLU A 209 7.51 26.56 6.62
C GLU A 209 8.89 26.98 7.12
N GLU A 210 9.87 26.93 6.20
CA GLU A 210 11.31 27.24 6.35
C GLU A 210 12.25 26.02 6.47
N SER A 211 12.33 25.24 5.39
CA SER A 211 13.59 24.75 4.81
C SER A 211 13.33 24.01 3.50
N ASN A 212 12.66 24.69 2.56
CA ASN A 212 12.50 24.22 1.18
C ASN A 212 13.08 25.24 0.19
N LYS A 213 14.35 25.58 0.40
CA LYS A 213 15.23 26.14 -0.62
C LYS A 213 16.53 25.35 -0.58
N ASN A 214 16.90 24.76 -1.72
CA ASN A 214 18.16 24.04 -2.01
C ASN A 214 18.12 22.50 -2.05
N TYR A 215 17.11 21.92 -2.72
CA TYR A 215 17.33 20.67 -3.47
C TYR A 215 17.14 20.91 -4.96
N ASP A 216 17.96 21.83 -5.48
CA ASP A 216 18.20 21.96 -6.91
C ASP A 216 19.61 22.53 -7.08
N LYS A 217 20.62 21.65 -7.11
CA LYS A 217 21.96 21.85 -7.71
C LYS A 217 22.85 20.62 -7.51
N GLY A 218 23.17 19.97 -8.63
CA GLY A 218 24.54 19.62 -9.04
C GLY A 218 25.34 18.61 -8.21
N TYR A 219 25.63 17.46 -8.84
CA TYR A 219 26.83 16.67 -8.59
C TYR A 219 28.11 17.54 -8.58
N ASN A 220 28.98 17.40 -7.58
CA ASN A 220 30.41 17.09 -7.73
C ASN A 220 31.17 16.94 -6.40
N ASN A 221 32.22 16.11 -6.48
CA ASN A 221 33.15 15.65 -5.43
C ASN A 221 33.85 16.75 -4.62
N GLN A 222 34.09 16.52 -3.32
CA GLN A 222 35.43 16.48 -2.66
C GLN A 222 35.36 16.52 -1.11
N THR A 223 36.01 15.51 -0.51
CA THR A 223 36.83 15.46 0.73
C THR A 223 36.43 16.16 2.05
N ASP A 224 36.56 15.34 3.10
CA ASP A 224 37.10 15.57 4.45
C ASP A 224 36.24 16.18 5.60
N ASN A 225 36.12 15.33 6.62
CA ASN A 225 36.22 15.56 8.07
C ASN A 225 35.43 16.71 8.72
N ASN A 226 34.43 16.34 9.54
CA ASN A 226 34.55 16.37 11.00
C ASN A 226 33.21 16.00 11.68
N LEU A 227 33.24 14.91 12.45
CA LEU A 227 32.30 14.65 13.52
C LEU A 227 32.50 15.69 14.63
N LYS A 228 31.46 16.46 14.96
CA LYS A 228 31.29 16.96 16.33
C LYS A 228 29.81 16.95 16.73
N GLU A 229 29.63 16.38 17.91
CA GLU A 229 28.46 16.42 18.78
C GLU A 229 27.99 17.85 18.99
N ASP A 230 26.67 18.04 19.09
CA ASP A 230 26.09 19.04 19.99
C ASP A 230 24.63 18.66 20.29
N LEU A 231 24.41 18.16 21.51
CA LEU A 231 23.09 18.11 22.13
C LEU A 231 22.67 19.54 22.51
N PRO A 232 21.45 20.00 22.19
CA PRO A 232 20.92 21.18 22.83
C PRO A 232 20.39 20.81 24.21
N ASN A 233 21.11 21.30 25.21
CA ASN A 233 20.65 21.46 26.57
C ASN A 233 19.54 22.52 26.60
N THR A 234 18.39 22.21 27.19
CA THR A 234 17.43 23.23 27.61
C THR A 234 16.72 22.77 28.88
N ASN A 235 17.29 23.16 30.01
CA ASN A 235 16.56 23.29 31.26
C ASN A 235 15.54 24.42 31.11
N ASN A 236 14.26 24.08 31.15
CA ASN A 236 13.27 24.96 31.73
C ASN A 236 12.29 24.13 32.55
N ASN A 237 12.47 24.25 33.88
CA ASN A 237 11.58 23.75 34.90
C ASN A 237 10.17 24.30 34.68
N ASN A 238 9.23 23.43 34.33
CA ASN A 238 7.84 23.58 34.72
C ASN A 238 7.39 22.27 35.36
N ASN A 239 7.48 22.26 36.69
CA ASN A 239 6.80 21.31 37.56
C ASN A 239 5.29 21.43 37.32
N ASN A 240 4.77 20.63 36.40
CA ASN A 240 3.38 20.20 36.43
C ASN A 240 3.38 18.71 36.74
N ASN A 241 3.21 18.41 38.03
CA ASN A 241 2.69 17.14 38.52
C ASN A 241 1.30 16.91 37.92
N ASN A 242 1.24 16.51 36.66
CA ASN A 242 0.06 15.88 36.10
C ASN A 242 0.21 14.40 36.38
N ASN A 243 -0.43 13.96 37.48
CA ASN A 243 -0.92 12.59 37.58
C ASN A 243 -1.52 12.23 36.23
N THR A 244 -0.81 11.42 35.46
CA THR A 244 -1.22 10.98 34.13
C THR A 244 -2.41 10.06 34.36
N ILE A 245 -3.61 10.64 34.35
CA ILE A 245 -4.84 9.88 34.36
C ILE A 245 -4.74 8.96 33.14
N ASN A 246 -4.64 7.66 33.44
CA ASN A 246 -4.47 6.54 32.54
C ASN A 246 -5.74 6.32 31.70
N THR A 247 -6.28 7.37 31.06
CA THR A 247 -7.37 7.20 30.10
C THR A 247 -6.87 6.43 28.88
N PRO A 248 -7.62 5.45 28.38
CA PRO A 248 -7.26 4.72 27.17
C PRO A 248 -7.11 5.68 25.98
N ASN A 249 -6.06 5.50 25.16
CA ASN A 249 -5.93 6.24 23.90
C ASN A 249 -6.86 5.58 22.86
N THR A 250 -8.06 6.12 22.69
CA THR A 250 -9.05 5.65 21.69
C THR A 250 -8.94 6.41 20.36
N ASN A 251 -7.85 7.15 20.13
CA ASN A 251 -7.64 7.85 18.87
C ASN A 251 -7.68 6.87 17.67
N PRO A 252 -8.51 7.11 16.63
CA PRO A 252 -8.65 6.19 15.50
C PRO A 252 -7.34 5.82 14.81
N ASN A 253 -6.39 6.77 14.71
CA ASN A 253 -5.07 6.50 14.12
C ASN A 253 -4.22 5.58 15.01
N TYR A 254 -4.36 5.68 16.33
CA TYR A 254 -3.69 4.78 17.26
C TYR A 254 -4.30 3.37 17.21
N ILE A 255 -5.63 3.28 17.16
CA ILE A 255 -6.34 2.00 16.97
C ILE A 255 -5.92 1.34 15.65
N LEU A 256 -5.84 2.12 14.56
CA LEU A 256 -5.37 1.62 13.26
C LEU A 256 -3.93 1.09 13.31
N LEU A 257 -2.99 1.87 13.86
CA LEU A 257 -1.59 1.47 14.00
C LEU A 257 -1.44 0.18 14.80
N THR A 258 -2.12 0.12 15.94
CA THR A 258 -2.07 -1.04 16.83
C THR A 258 -2.72 -2.27 16.21
N GLN A 259 -3.85 -2.12 15.49
CA GLN A 259 -4.45 -3.21 14.71
C GLN A 259 -3.46 -3.78 13.69
N PHE A 260 -2.79 -2.93 12.91
CA PHE A 260 -1.84 -3.40 11.91
C PHE A 260 -0.56 -3.97 12.52
N LEU A 261 -0.18 -3.53 13.73
CA LEU A 261 0.90 -4.17 14.49
C LEU A 261 0.53 -5.60 14.94
N LEU A 262 -0.71 -5.82 15.40
CA LEU A 262 -1.21 -7.17 15.70
C LEU A 262 -1.26 -8.04 14.45
N TYR A 263 -1.67 -7.47 13.30
CA TYR A 263 -1.64 -8.15 12.00
C TYR A 263 -0.21 -8.57 11.61
N ILE A 264 0.78 -7.68 11.77
CA ILE A 264 2.21 -8.02 11.58
C ILE A 264 2.62 -9.17 12.49
N CYS A 265 2.28 -9.12 13.78
CA CYS A 265 2.61 -10.19 14.72
C CYS A 265 1.96 -11.53 14.37
N CYS A 266 0.83 -11.55 13.65
CA CYS A 266 0.24 -12.81 13.17
C CYS A 266 1.12 -13.47 12.10
N PHE A 267 1.76 -12.68 11.23
CA PHE A 267 2.62 -13.19 10.14
C PHE A 267 4.07 -13.39 10.57
N LYS A 268 4.60 -12.48 11.39
CA LYS A 268 6.00 -12.39 11.78
C LYS A 268 6.11 -12.44 13.30
N LYS A 269 6.12 -13.67 13.84
CA LYS A 269 6.02 -13.94 15.28
C LYS A 269 7.18 -13.37 16.08
N GLU A 270 8.34 -13.20 15.45
CA GLU A 270 9.54 -12.61 16.03
C GLU A 270 9.34 -11.17 16.53
N TYR A 271 8.31 -10.45 16.06
CA TYR A 271 7.99 -9.09 16.51
C TYR A 271 6.95 -9.03 17.64
N PHE A 272 6.47 -10.17 18.14
CA PHE A 272 5.59 -10.22 19.31
C PHE A 272 6.27 -9.63 20.55
N THR A 273 7.45 -10.16 20.92
CA THR A 273 8.19 -9.73 22.12
C THR A 273 8.58 -8.25 22.06
N PRO A 274 9.16 -7.73 20.97
CA PRO A 274 9.40 -6.29 20.81
C PRO A 274 8.15 -5.40 20.96
N SER A 275 6.98 -5.93 20.63
CA SER A 275 5.69 -5.21 20.68
C SER A 275 4.93 -5.40 21.99
N LEU A 276 5.43 -6.19 22.94
CA LEU A 276 4.69 -6.67 24.11
C LEU A 276 4.12 -5.55 24.97
N HIS A 277 4.85 -4.44 25.10
CA HIS A 277 4.38 -3.28 25.84
C HIS A 277 3.11 -2.66 25.22
N ILE A 278 3.09 -2.51 23.89
CA ILE A 278 1.93 -1.98 23.15
C ILE A 278 0.77 -2.99 23.24
N ILE A 279 1.07 -4.28 23.04
CA ILE A 279 0.07 -5.37 23.14
C ILE A 279 -0.57 -5.38 24.51
N THR A 280 0.23 -5.34 25.59
CA THR A 280 -0.28 -5.30 26.96
C THR A 280 -1.21 -4.09 27.18
N HIS A 281 -0.86 -2.93 26.62
CA HIS A 281 -1.73 -1.76 26.66
C HIS A 281 -3.07 -2.00 25.96
N ILE A 282 -3.06 -2.56 24.73
CA ILE A 282 -4.28 -2.88 23.97
C ILE A 282 -5.23 -3.76 24.81
N PHE A 283 -4.73 -4.83 25.42
CA PHE A 283 -5.57 -5.79 26.14
C PHE A 283 -5.98 -5.29 27.52
N LYS A 284 -5.08 -4.63 28.27
CA LYS A 284 -5.38 -4.03 29.58
C LYS A 284 -6.53 -3.02 29.48
N TYR A 285 -6.52 -2.21 28.44
CA TYR A 285 -7.52 -1.16 28.22
C TYR A 285 -8.65 -1.54 27.26
N LYS A 286 -8.73 -2.82 26.87
CA LYS A 286 -9.75 -3.35 25.94
C LYS A 286 -9.85 -2.61 24.61
N LEU A 287 -8.76 -2.04 24.11
CA LEU A 287 -8.73 -1.30 22.84
C LEU A 287 -9.05 -2.20 21.64
N TYR A 288 -8.85 -3.52 21.77
CA TYR A 288 -9.18 -4.51 20.75
C TYR A 288 -10.67 -4.50 20.36
N THR A 289 -11.56 -3.96 21.20
CA THR A 289 -12.99 -3.84 20.91
C THR A 289 -13.28 -2.89 19.72
N PHE A 290 -12.35 -1.97 19.42
CA PHE A 290 -12.42 -1.05 18.28
C PHE A 290 -11.68 -1.56 17.03
N MET A 291 -11.15 -2.77 17.05
CA MET A 291 -10.33 -3.34 15.97
C MET A 291 -11.09 -4.40 15.18
N ASN A 292 -10.58 -4.73 13.99
CA ASN A 292 -11.04 -5.82 13.14
C ASN A 292 -11.10 -7.15 13.90
N LYS A 293 -12.31 -7.68 14.04
CA LYS A 293 -12.61 -8.94 14.75
C LYS A 293 -11.75 -10.12 14.28
N ASN A 294 -11.51 -10.23 12.98
CA ASN A 294 -10.77 -11.37 12.41
C ASN A 294 -9.28 -11.29 12.77
N ILE A 295 -8.69 -10.08 12.78
CA ILE A 295 -7.31 -9.91 13.29
C ILE A 295 -7.25 -10.30 14.76
N ILE A 296 -8.16 -9.76 15.59
CA ILE A 296 -8.14 -10.02 17.03
C ILE A 296 -8.32 -11.51 17.32
N LYS A 297 -9.28 -12.18 16.66
CA LYS A 297 -9.47 -13.64 16.76
C LYS A 297 -8.20 -14.40 16.40
N MET A 298 -7.59 -14.06 15.26
CA MET A 298 -6.39 -14.74 14.78
C MET A 298 -5.22 -14.55 15.75
N PHE A 299 -4.97 -13.30 16.17
CA PHE A 299 -3.92 -12.97 17.12
C PHE A 299 -4.12 -13.70 18.45
N CYS A 300 -5.34 -13.66 19.00
CA CYS A 300 -5.66 -14.34 20.25
C CYS A 300 -5.47 -15.85 20.14
N LYS A 301 -5.80 -16.45 18.99
CA LYS A 301 -5.58 -17.87 18.73
C LYS A 301 -4.09 -18.22 18.71
N ILE A 302 -3.26 -17.42 18.05
CA ILE A 302 -1.81 -17.67 17.94
C ILE A 302 -1.09 -17.54 19.30
N TYR A 303 -1.48 -16.55 20.10
CA TYR A 303 -0.78 -16.19 21.34
C TYR A 303 -1.55 -16.54 22.63
N ASN A 304 -2.63 -17.32 22.53
CA ASN A 304 -3.46 -17.75 23.66
C ASN A 304 -4.00 -16.63 24.56
N TYR A 305 -4.33 -15.47 23.99
CA TYR A 305 -5.02 -14.41 24.72
C TYR A 305 -6.52 -14.74 24.88
N LYS A 306 -7.05 -14.60 26.09
CA LYS A 306 -8.49 -14.72 26.36
C LYS A 306 -9.16 -13.35 26.22
N THR A 307 -10.15 -13.24 25.34
CA THR A 307 -10.96 -12.01 25.19
C THR A 307 -12.42 -12.35 24.92
N ASP A 308 -13.32 -11.46 25.32
CA ASP A 308 -14.73 -11.55 24.96
C ASP A 308 -14.95 -10.89 23.60
N ILE A 309 -14.72 -11.66 22.53
CA ILE A 309 -14.69 -11.18 21.13
C ILE A 309 -16.11 -10.93 20.58
N THR A 310 -17.15 -11.09 21.40
CA THR A 310 -18.54 -10.88 21.01
C THR A 310 -18.84 -9.40 20.71
N TYR A 311 -18.06 -8.45 21.26
CA TYR A 311 -18.34 -7.00 21.26
C TYR A 311 -17.46 -6.12 20.33
N THR A 312 -16.84 -6.66 19.27
CA THR A 312 -16.07 -5.79 18.35
C THR A 312 -17.02 -4.91 17.54
N THR A 313 -16.92 -3.59 17.67
CA THR A 313 -17.85 -2.62 17.04
C THR A 313 -17.41 -2.13 15.66
N ALA A 314 -16.20 -2.50 15.21
CA ALA A 314 -15.67 -2.03 13.93
C ALA A 314 -16.18 -2.88 12.75
N GLU A 315 -17.32 -2.49 12.19
CA GLU A 315 -17.82 -3.04 10.92
C GLU A 315 -17.33 -2.25 9.68
N ASN A 316 -16.77 -1.06 9.84
CA ASN A 316 -16.67 -0.12 8.73
C ASN A 316 -15.23 0.41 8.52
N GLU A 317 -14.78 0.29 7.27
CA GLU A 317 -13.59 0.92 6.66
C GLU A 317 -12.18 0.44 7.05
N THR A 318 -11.90 0.07 8.30
CA THR A 318 -10.56 -0.42 8.74
C THR A 318 -10.27 -1.89 8.38
N LEU A 319 -11.12 -2.49 7.53
CA LEU A 319 -11.12 -3.91 7.18
C LEU A 319 -10.37 -4.24 5.87
N TRP A 320 -9.81 -3.24 5.18
CA TRP A 320 -9.20 -3.47 3.88
C TRP A 320 -7.69 -3.73 4.00
N PHE A 321 -7.25 -4.87 3.47
CA PHE A 321 -5.85 -5.29 3.36
C PHE A 321 -5.46 -5.24 1.88
N PRO A 322 -4.75 -4.20 1.42
CA PRO A 322 -4.49 -3.99 -0.01
C PRO A 322 -3.77 -5.14 -0.69
N PHE A 323 -3.04 -5.98 0.05
CA PHE A 323 -2.25 -7.08 -0.52
C PHE A 323 -2.74 -8.47 -0.10
N ASP A 324 -4.02 -8.58 0.29
CA ASP A 324 -4.69 -9.87 0.18
C ASP A 324 -4.63 -10.38 -1.27
N PRO A 325 -4.75 -11.71 -1.51
CA PRO A 325 -4.58 -12.26 -2.85
C PRO A 325 -5.46 -11.53 -3.88
N PRO A 326 -4.90 -11.17 -5.05
CA PRO A 326 -5.66 -10.53 -6.11
C PRO A 326 -6.73 -11.49 -6.62
N ILE A 327 -7.74 -10.95 -7.29
CA ILE A 327 -8.83 -11.77 -7.85
C ILE A 327 -8.38 -12.43 -9.17
N ILE A 328 -7.50 -11.76 -9.90
CA ILE A 328 -6.94 -12.24 -11.16
C ILE A 328 -5.71 -13.11 -10.85
N ASP A 329 -5.82 -14.40 -11.12
CA ASP A 329 -4.80 -15.40 -10.77
C ASP A 329 -3.44 -15.15 -11.47
N GLU A 330 -3.45 -14.64 -12.69
CA GLU A 330 -2.25 -14.30 -13.44
C GLU A 330 -1.36 -13.30 -12.67
N ILE A 331 -1.97 -12.36 -11.93
CA ILE A 331 -1.24 -11.32 -11.18
C ILE A 331 -0.53 -11.91 -9.98
N ILE A 332 -1.18 -12.83 -9.24
CA ILE A 332 -0.50 -13.49 -8.12
C ILE A 332 0.59 -14.43 -8.62
N ASN A 333 0.37 -15.11 -9.74
CA ASN A 333 1.35 -16.02 -10.35
C ASN A 333 2.63 -15.28 -10.74
N MET A 334 2.52 -14.04 -11.24
CA MET A 334 3.68 -13.18 -11.53
C MET A 334 4.52 -12.86 -10.29
N HIS A 335 3.93 -12.92 -9.10
CA HIS A 335 4.57 -12.53 -7.84
C HIS A 335 4.77 -13.69 -6.87
N VAL A 336 4.53 -14.94 -7.28
CA VAL A 336 4.45 -16.11 -6.39
C VAL A 336 5.72 -16.30 -5.54
N GLU A 337 6.90 -16.08 -6.12
CA GLU A 337 8.19 -16.23 -5.42
C GLU A 337 8.41 -15.17 -4.32
N ASN A 338 7.77 -14.01 -4.46
CA ASN A 338 7.91 -12.88 -3.56
C ASN A 338 6.68 -12.68 -2.66
N TYR A 339 5.62 -13.47 -2.82
CA TYR A 339 4.37 -13.34 -2.06
C TYR A 339 4.33 -14.29 -0.86
N ILE A 340 4.08 -13.72 0.32
CA ILE A 340 3.91 -14.48 1.56
C ILE A 340 2.43 -14.81 1.78
N VAL A 341 2.13 -16.10 1.67
CA VAL A 341 0.83 -16.66 2.05
C VAL A 341 0.78 -16.89 3.55
N PHE A 342 -0.33 -16.52 4.18
CA PHE A 342 -0.55 -16.80 5.59
C PHE A 342 -0.66 -18.30 5.84
N ASN A 343 0.32 -18.88 6.53
CA ASN A 343 0.32 -20.31 6.83
C ASN A 343 -0.50 -20.62 8.09
N LYS A 344 -1.74 -21.07 7.89
CA LYS A 344 -2.64 -21.48 8.98
C LYS A 344 -2.20 -22.74 9.75
N LYS A 345 -1.26 -23.54 9.20
CA LYS A 345 -0.79 -24.79 9.82
C LYS A 345 0.20 -24.54 10.96
N ASN A 346 0.72 -23.32 11.09
CA ASN A 346 1.65 -22.91 12.15
C ASN A 346 0.94 -22.19 13.31
N ILE A 347 -0.39 -22.34 13.42
CA ILE A 347 -1.22 -21.76 14.49
C ILE A 347 -1.40 -22.76 15.62
#